data_AF-A0A3Q0IWC9-F1
#
_entry.id   AF-A0A3Q0IWC9-F1
#
_cell.length_a   1.000
_cell.length_b   1.000
_cell.length_c   1.000
_cell.angle_alpha   90.00
_cell.angle_beta   90.00
_cell.angle_gamma   90.00
#
_symmetry.space_group_name_H-M   'P 1'
#
loop_
_entity.id
_entity.type
_entity.pdbx_description
1 polymer ?
#
loop_
_entity_poly.entity_id
_entity_poly.type
_entity_poly.pdbx_seq_one_letter_code
_entity_poly.pdbx_strand_id
1 'polypeptide(L)'
;MWIHTKCGRHKKMFKKTVKQKRRLRYHVMCNAKQCTLLDKMVNNTFKLKRYYVDDPYEPYHLREEFPYTRTKPRPLPETANFVDISP
;
A
#
# COMPACT_ATOMS: atom_id res chain seq x y z
N MET A 1 0.48 2.91 -7.79
CA MET A 1 -0.47 1.95 -7.17
C MET A 1 -1.72 2.72 -6.81
N TRP A 2 -2.91 2.12 -6.95
CA TRP A 2 -4.18 2.78 -6.62
C TRP A 2 -4.92 2.02 -5.52
N ILE A 3 -5.49 2.77 -4.57
CA ILE A 3 -6.26 2.24 -3.44
C ILE A 3 -7.73 2.55 -3.68
N HIS A 4 -8.61 1.57 -3.45
CA HIS A 4 -10.05 1.78 -3.54
C HIS A 4 -10.79 1.03 -2.42
N THR A 5 -12.03 1.47 -2.16
CA THR A 5 -12.94 0.74 -1.27
C THR A 5 -13.70 -0.34 -2.05
N LYS A 6 -14.12 -1.40 -1.38
CA LYS A 6 -14.98 -2.41 -2.00
C LYS A 6 -16.36 -1.82 -2.34
N CYS A 7 -16.85 -2.18 -3.52
CA CYS A 7 -18.16 -1.75 -3.97
C CYS A 7 -19.27 -2.23 -3.02
N GLY A 8 -20.33 -1.42 -2.91
CA GLY A 8 -21.50 -1.77 -2.12
C GLY A 8 -21.27 -1.81 -0.60
N ARG A 9 -20.19 -1.24 -0.04
CA ARG A 9 -19.93 -1.25 1.41
C ARG A 9 -21.05 -0.61 2.26
N HIS A 10 -21.84 0.29 1.70
CA HIS A 10 -22.97 0.96 2.38
C HIS A 10 -24.36 0.49 1.90
N LYS A 11 -24.45 -0.49 0.99
CA LYS A 11 -25.73 -0.96 0.43
C LYS A 11 -26.21 -2.23 1.11
N LYS A 12 -27.54 -2.36 1.32
CA LYS A 12 -28.20 -3.59 1.83
C LYS A 12 -27.50 -4.18 3.07
N MET A 13 -27.14 -3.33 4.03
CA MET A 13 -26.34 -3.74 5.19
C MET A 13 -27.10 -4.65 6.16
N PHE A 14 -28.42 -4.54 6.23
CA PHE A 14 -29.26 -5.38 7.07
C PHE A 14 -29.15 -6.87 6.70
N LYS A 15 -29.07 -7.19 5.39
CA LYS A 15 -28.98 -8.57 4.89
C LYS A 15 -27.58 -9.19 5.03
N LYS A 16 -26.54 -8.38 5.30
CA LYS A 16 -25.15 -8.83 5.31
C LYS A 16 -24.73 -9.36 6.67
N THR A 17 -23.97 -10.45 6.65
CA THR A 17 -23.34 -11.01 7.85
C THR A 17 -22.25 -10.10 8.40
N VAL A 18 -21.92 -10.24 9.68
CA VAL A 18 -20.87 -9.45 10.35
C VAL A 18 -19.52 -9.61 9.66
N LYS A 19 -19.16 -10.85 9.26
CA LYS A 19 -17.91 -11.14 8.52
C LYS A 19 -17.86 -10.41 7.17
N GLN A 20 -18.97 -10.39 6.43
CA GLN A 20 -19.05 -9.65 5.17
C GLN A 20 -18.96 -8.13 5.39
N LYS A 21 -19.61 -7.60 6.42
CA LYS A 21 -19.50 -6.18 6.80
C LYS A 21 -18.05 -5.79 7.11
N ARG A 22 -17.33 -6.61 7.88
CA ARG A 22 -15.90 -6.42 8.15
C ARG A 22 -15.09 -6.45 6.84
N ARG A 23 -15.31 -7.45 5.99
CA ARG A 23 -14.61 -7.59 4.71
C ARG A 23 -14.78 -6.39 3.77
N LEU A 24 -15.96 -5.76 3.77
CA LEU A 24 -16.29 -4.61 2.93
C LEU A 24 -15.68 -3.29 3.43
N ARG A 25 -15.28 -3.22 4.70
CA ARG A 25 -14.67 -2.02 5.28
C ARG A 25 -13.19 -1.85 4.90
N TYR A 26 -12.52 -2.93 4.53
CA TYR A 26 -11.12 -2.90 4.12
C TYR A 26 -10.90 -2.15 2.80
N HIS A 27 -9.84 -1.35 2.76
CA HIS A 27 -9.28 -0.80 1.55
C HIS A 27 -8.52 -1.91 0.80
N VAL A 28 -8.67 -1.94 -0.51
CA VAL A 28 -8.03 -2.94 -1.38
C VAL A 28 -7.22 -2.24 -2.46
N MET A 29 -6.11 -2.85 -2.84
CA MET A 29 -5.27 -2.41 -3.95
C MET A 29 -5.88 -2.87 -5.28
N CYS A 30 -5.74 -2.04 -6.31
CA CYS A 30 -6.12 -2.41 -7.67
C CYS A 30 -5.16 -3.46 -8.28
N ASN A 31 -5.65 -4.22 -9.26
CA ASN A 31 -4.80 -5.08 -10.10
C ASN A 31 -3.89 -4.23 -11.00
N ALA A 32 -2.78 -4.80 -11.50
CA ALA A 32 -1.83 -4.15 -12.40
C ALA A 32 -2.49 -3.52 -13.64
N LYS A 33 -3.38 -4.26 -14.33
CA LYS A 33 -4.11 -3.75 -15.51
C LYS A 33 -5.01 -2.54 -15.21
N GLN A 34 -5.64 -2.53 -14.03
CA GLN A 34 -6.49 -1.41 -13.62
C GLN A 34 -5.65 -0.19 -13.25
N CYS A 35 -4.48 -0.41 -12.65
CA CYS A 35 -3.55 0.67 -12.35
C CYS A 35 -3.06 1.33 -13.63
N THR A 36 -2.65 0.56 -14.64
CA THR A 36 -2.17 1.13 -15.91
C THR A 36 -3.27 1.87 -16.66
N LEU A 37 -4.52 1.44 -16.56
CA LEU A 37 -5.66 2.18 -17.09
C LEU A 37 -5.85 3.52 -16.37
N LEU A 38 -5.86 3.52 -15.03
CA LEU A 38 -6.01 4.73 -14.23
C LEU A 38 -4.86 5.71 -14.48
N ASP A 39 -3.64 5.22 -14.61
CA ASP A 39 -2.47 6.05 -14.91
C ASP A 39 -2.57 6.74 -16.28
N LYS A 40 -3.31 6.16 -17.23
CA LYS A 40 -3.61 6.78 -18.53
C LYS A 40 -4.75 7.79 -18.47
N MET A 41 -5.72 7.58 -17.58
CA MET A 41 -6.90 8.44 -17.46
C MET A 41 -6.66 9.69 -16.60
N VAL A 42 -5.57 9.73 -15.83
CA VAL A 42 -5.30 10.78 -14.85
C VAL A 42 -4.12 11.66 -15.26
N ASN A 43 -4.24 12.97 -15.01
CA ASN A 43 -3.19 13.95 -15.28
C ASN A 43 -1.98 13.80 -14.36
N ASN A 44 -0.84 14.37 -14.77
CA ASN A 44 0.41 14.27 -14.01
C ASN A 44 0.34 14.94 -12.62
N THR A 45 -0.58 15.90 -12.44
CA THR A 45 -0.82 16.59 -11.17
C THR A 45 -1.15 15.66 -10.01
N PHE A 46 -1.78 14.51 -10.29
CA PHE A 46 -2.15 13.52 -9.29
C PHE A 46 -1.06 12.49 -9.00
N LYS A 47 -0.02 12.44 -9.84
CA LYS A 47 1.13 11.54 -9.68
C LYS A 47 2.25 12.18 -8.85
N LEU A 48 2.20 13.50 -8.68
CA LEU A 48 3.14 14.25 -7.84
C LEU A 48 3.00 13.80 -6.39
N LYS A 49 4.15 13.63 -5.71
CA LYS A 49 4.17 13.31 -4.28
C LYS A 49 3.71 14.53 -3.49
N ARG A 50 2.75 14.33 -2.59
CA ARG A 50 2.17 15.38 -1.75
C ARG A 50 2.44 15.02 -0.30
N TYR A 51 2.87 16.02 0.47
CA TYR A 51 3.10 15.89 1.90
C TYR A 51 2.04 16.74 2.59
N TYR A 52 1.02 16.08 3.11
CA TYR A 52 -0.02 16.71 3.91
C TYR A 52 0.30 16.55 5.39
N VAL A 53 -0.16 17.48 6.22
CA VAL A 53 -0.03 17.37 7.67
C VAL A 53 -0.90 16.21 8.15
N ASP A 54 -0.31 15.27 8.90
CA ASP A 54 -0.95 14.09 9.48
C ASP A 54 -1.67 13.16 8.49
N ASP A 55 -1.02 12.81 7.38
CA ASP A 55 -1.60 11.85 6.42
C ASP A 55 -1.43 10.39 6.89
N PRO A 56 -2.54 9.65 7.19
CA PRO A 56 -2.46 8.24 7.56
C PRO A 56 -1.96 7.34 6.42
N TYR A 57 -1.88 7.83 5.18
CA TYR A 57 -1.40 7.06 4.03
C TYR A 57 0.07 7.26 3.68
N GLU A 58 0.78 8.17 4.35
CA GLU A 58 2.17 8.49 4.05
C GLU A 58 3.13 7.27 4.02
N PRO A 59 3.02 6.31 4.96
CA PRO A 59 3.87 5.12 4.94
C PRO A 59 3.67 4.23 3.70
N TYR A 60 2.50 4.31 3.05
CA TYR A 60 2.18 3.48 1.89
C TYR A 60 2.60 4.09 0.55
N HIS A 61 3.11 5.33 0.54
CA HIS A 61 3.61 5.96 -0.68
C HIS A 61 4.88 5.30 -1.22
N LEU A 62 5.67 4.64 -0.37
CA LEU A 62 6.85 3.89 -0.75
C LEU A 62 6.58 2.38 -0.66
N ARG A 63 7.16 1.61 -1.59
CA ARG A 63 7.01 0.15 -1.63
C ARG A 63 8.34 -0.53 -1.32
N GLU A 64 8.76 -0.46 -0.06
CA GLU A 64 10.06 -1.00 0.37
C GLU A 64 10.12 -2.55 0.31
N GLU A 65 8.97 -3.23 0.34
CA GLU A 65 8.89 -4.69 0.31
C GLU A 65 9.08 -5.32 -1.08
N PHE A 66 8.95 -4.55 -2.15
CA PHE A 66 9.04 -5.09 -3.50
C PHE A 66 10.47 -5.01 -4.02
N PRO A 67 11.15 -6.15 -4.26
CA PRO A 67 12.60 -6.17 -4.51
C PRO A 67 13.03 -5.33 -5.72
N TYR A 68 12.18 -5.22 -6.74
CA TYR A 68 12.48 -4.47 -7.97
C TYR A 68 12.24 -2.96 -7.87
N THR A 69 11.43 -2.48 -6.91
CA THR A 69 11.09 -1.05 -6.77
C THR A 69 11.64 -0.47 -5.46
N ARG A 70 12.54 -1.21 -4.81
CA ARG A 70 13.07 -0.84 -3.53
C ARG A 70 14.18 0.19 -3.67
N THR A 71 14.01 1.36 -3.05
CA THR A 71 15.02 2.42 -3.05
C THR A 71 16.16 2.17 -2.07
N LYS A 72 15.88 1.52 -0.93
CA LYS A 72 16.88 1.21 0.10
C LYS A 72 17.39 -0.24 -0.05
N PRO A 73 18.69 -0.51 -0.02
CA PRO A 73 19.20 -1.87 0.03
C PRO A 73 18.71 -2.60 1.30
N ARG A 74 18.79 -3.94 1.32
CA ARG A 74 18.33 -4.73 2.47
C ARG A 74 19.35 -4.44 3.57
N PRO A 75 18.92 -4.16 4.81
CA PRO A 75 19.87 -4.20 5.90
C PRO A 75 20.56 -5.57 5.85
N LEU A 76 21.89 -5.55 5.94
CA LEU A 76 22.67 -6.78 6.02
C LEU A 76 22.13 -7.61 7.20
N PRO A 77 22.06 -8.93 7.08
CA PRO A 77 21.62 -9.76 8.19
C PRO A 77 22.49 -9.47 9.43
N GLU A 78 21.86 -9.26 10.59
CA GLU A 78 22.50 -8.90 11.86
C GLU A 78 23.59 -9.88 12.32
N THR A 79 23.65 -11.06 11.71
CA THR A 79 24.71 -12.07 11.88
C THR A 79 26.10 -11.58 11.47
N ALA A 80 26.22 -10.46 10.74
CA ALA A 80 27.50 -9.88 10.35
C ALA A 80 28.20 -9.08 11.46
N ASN A 81 27.51 -8.73 12.56
CA ASN A 81 28.06 -7.85 13.61
C ASN A 81 28.63 -8.61 14.83
N PHE A 82 28.67 -9.95 14.79
CA PHE A 82 29.07 -10.79 15.93
C PHE A 82 30.44 -11.48 15.78
N VAL A 83 31.23 -11.15 14.75
CA VAL A 83 32.53 -11.83 14.47
C VAL A 83 33.75 -11.06 15.00
N ASP A 84 33.61 -9.79 15.43
CA ASP A 84 34.78 -8.94 15.72
C ASP A 84 35.07 -8.67 17.21
N ILE A 85 34.56 -9.49 18.14
CA ILE A 85 34.96 -9.39 19.56
C ILE A 85 35.20 -10.78 20.15
N SER A 86 36.44 -11.27 20.03
CA SER A 86 37.08 -12.05 21.08
C SER A 86 38.61 -11.89 20.96
N PRO A 87 39.36 -11.81 22.08
CA PRO A 87 40.79 -11.43 22.11
C PRO A 87 41.71 -12.39 21.36
#